data_AF-T1BZ60-F1
#
_entry.id   AF-T1BZ60-F1
#
_cell.length_a   1.000
_cell.length_b   1.000
_cell.length_c   1.000
_cell.angle_alpha   90.00
_cell.angle_beta   90.00
_cell.angle_gamma   90.00
#
_symmetry.space_group_name_H-M   'P 1'
#
loop_
_entity.id
_entity.type
_entity.pdbx_description
1 polymer ?
#
loop_
_entity_poly.entity_id
_entity_poly.type
_entity_poly.pdbx_seq_one_letter_code
_entity_poly.pdbx_strand_id
1 'polypeptide(L)' 'MDQCTLSLEARIVAVADVFQALAQKRPYRDPLSPDEIMKILKEQVDDEKLDRDIVDSVDRQLQACWEVAISAQQA' A
#
# COMPACT_ATOMS: atom_id res chain seq x y z
N MET A 1 25.04 5.00 15.22
CA MET A 1 23.89 5.46 14.42
C MET A 1 23.17 4.20 14.01
N ASP A 2 22.30 3.72 14.89
CA ASP A 2 21.61 2.44 14.73
C ASP A 2 20.64 2.55 13.56
N GLN A 3 20.94 1.76 12.53
CA GLN A 3 20.10 1.59 11.35
C GLN A 3 18.80 0.98 11.84
N CYS A 4 17.80 1.84 12.07
CA CYS A 4 16.48 1.48 12.54
C CYS A 4 15.79 0.65 11.45
N THR A 5 16.13 -0.63 11.38
CA THR A 5 15.34 -1.64 10.69
C THR A 5 13.96 -1.61 11.35
N LEU A 6 13.01 -0.99 10.67
CA LEU A 6 11.62 -0.94 11.09
C LEU A 6 11.16 -2.34 11.50
N SER A 7 10.44 -2.44 12.62
CA SER A 7 9.83 -3.70 13.03
C SER A 7 8.87 -4.19 11.94
N LEU A 8 8.58 -5.49 11.92
CA LEU A 8 7.68 -6.07 10.93
C LEU A 8 6.32 -5.35 10.92
N GLU A 9 5.79 -5.04 12.10
CA GLU A 9 4.53 -4.34 12.29
C GLU A 9 4.59 -2.94 11.67
N ALA A 10 5.69 -2.21 11.85
CA ALA A 10 5.87 -0.88 11.27
C ALA A 10 5.96 -0.94 9.73
N ARG A 11 6.63 -1.96 9.17
CA ARG A 11 6.68 -2.21 7.72
C ARG A 11 5.29 -2.53 7.15
N ILE A 12 4.48 -3.33 7.87
CA ILE A 12 3.10 -3.64 7.49
C ILE A 12 2.25 -2.38 7.46
N VAL A 13 2.32 -1.57 8.52
CA VAL A 13 1.56 -0.32 8.61
C VAL A 13 1.98 0.66 7.51
N ALA A 14 3.28 0.77 7.20
CA ALA A 14 3.76 1.63 6.13
C ALA A 14 3.19 1.24 4.75
N VAL A 15 3.21 -0.05 4.40
CA VAL A 15 2.63 -0.53 3.13
C VAL A 15 1.11 -0.31 3.11
N ALA A 16 0.43 -0.61 4.21
CA ALA A 16 -1.02 -0.42 4.33
C ALA A 16 -1.44 1.06 4.22
N ASP A 17 -0.69 1.97 4.83
CA ASP A 17 -0.95 3.41 4.78
C ASP A 17 -0.77 3.97 3.36
N VAL A 18 0.31 3.58 2.68
CA VAL A 18 0.53 3.97 1.27
C VAL A 18 -0.57 3.40 0.38
N PHE A 19 -0.91 2.12 0.53
CA PHE A 19 -1.99 1.50 -0.25
C PHE A 19 -3.32 2.22 -0.04
N GLN A 20 -3.71 2.48 1.21
CA GLN A 20 -4.94 3.20 1.54
C GLN A 20 -4.92 4.63 0.97
N ALA A 21 -3.80 5.34 1.06
CA ALA A 21 -3.66 6.70 0.53
C ALA A 21 -3.85 6.77 -1.00
N LEU A 22 -3.51 5.71 -1.73
CA LEU A 22 -3.68 5.58 -3.18
C LEU A 22 -5.07 5.07 -3.58
N ALA A 23 -5.65 4.16 -2.79
CA ALA A 23 -6.99 3.61 -3.01
C ALA A 23 -8.10 4.58 -2.59
N GLN A 24 -7.80 5.55 -1.70
CA GLN A 24 -8.82 6.45 -1.20
C GLN A 24 -9.20 7.58 -2.17
N LYS A 25 -10.51 7.82 -2.26
CA LYS A 25 -11.06 8.99 -2.92
C LYS A 25 -10.68 10.23 -2.12
N ARG A 26 -10.08 11.20 -2.81
CA ARG A 26 -9.80 12.54 -2.28
C ARG A 26 -10.56 13.57 -3.12
N PRO A 27 -10.87 14.77 -2.60
CA PRO A 27 -11.61 15.79 -3.34
C PRO A 27 -11.01 16.16 -4.71
N TYR A 28 -9.71 15.94 -4.86
CA TYR A 28 -8.90 16.27 -6.04
C TYR A 28 -8.38 15.03 -6.79
N ARG A 29 -8.72 13.81 -6.36
CA ARG A 29 -8.19 12.57 -6.93
C ARG A 29 -9.16 11.43 -6.73
N ASP A 30 -9.60 10.84 -7.84
CA ASP A 30 -10.37 9.60 -7.79
C ASP A 30 -9.47 8.42 -7.35
N PRO A 31 -10.07 7.37 -6.74
CA PRO A 31 -9.36 6.14 -6.40
C PRO A 31 -8.58 5.60 -7.60
N LEU A 32 -7.33 5.19 -7.37
CA LEU A 32 -6.60 4.43 -8.37
C LEU A 32 -7.17 3.01 -8.49
N SER A 33 -7.00 2.44 -9.69
CA SER A 33 -7.22 1.01 -9.91
C SER A 33 -6.17 0.18 -9.15
N PRO A 34 -6.50 -1.07 -8.79
CA PRO A 34 -5.56 -1.97 -8.13
C PRO A 34 -4.22 -2.10 -8.88
N ASP A 35 -4.24 -2.18 -10.22
CA ASP A 35 -3.04 -2.28 -11.05
C ASP A 35 -2.12 -1.05 -10.94
N GLU A 36 -2.71 0.15 -10.98
CA GLU A 36 -1.96 1.41 -10.84
C GLU A 36 -1.35 1.54 -9.44
N ILE A 37 -2.08 1.10 -8.41
CA ILE A 37 -1.57 1.08 -7.04
C ILE A 37 -0.38 0.11 -6.93
N MET A 38 -0.52 -1.09 -7.50
CA MET A 38 0.54 -2.09 -7.45
C MET A 38 1.81 -1.64 -8.17
N LYS A 39 1.66 -0.93 -9.30
CA LYS A 39 2.80 -0.33 -10.00
C LYS A 39 3.56 0.66 -9.10
N ILE A 40 2.84 1.55 -8.43
CA ILE A 40 3.44 2.53 -7.50
C ILE A 40 4.11 1.83 -6.31
N LEU A 41 3.48 0.79 -5.76
CA LEU A 41 4.08 0.01 -4.65
C LEU A 41 5.37 -0.67 -5.08
N LYS A 42 5.43 -1.24 -6.29
CA LYS A 42 6.65 -1.86 -6.84
C LYS A 42 7.77 -0.82 -7.01
N GLU A 43 7.45 0.37 -7.53
CA GLU A 43 8.40 1.49 -7.61
C GLU A 43 8.93 1.90 -6.22
N GLN A 44 8.08 1.91 -5.19
CA GLN A 44 8.48 2.21 -3.81
C GLN A 44 9.34 1.11 -3.16
N VAL A 45 9.16 -0.15 -3.57
CA VAL A 45 10.04 -1.26 -3.17
C VAL A 45 11.40 -1.12 -3.84
N ASP A 46 11.42 -0.77 -5.13
CA ASP A 46 12.67 -0.57 -5.88
C ASP A 46 13.46 0.65 -5.35
N ASP A 47 12.76 1.66 -4.82
CA ASP A 47 13.33 2.80 -4.08
C ASP A 47 13.74 2.47 -2.62
N GLU A 48 13.64 1.21 -2.18
CA GLU A 48 13.91 0.75 -0.80
C GLU A 48 13.06 1.45 0.28
N LYS A 49 11.92 2.04 -0.09
CA LYS A 49 10.99 2.73 0.82
C LYS A 49 9.96 1.80 1.43
N LEU A 50 9.58 0.76 0.69
CA LEU A 50 8.60 -0.23 1.11
C LEU A 50 9.19 -1.63 1.09
N ASP A 51 8.56 -2.49 1.86
CA ASP A 51 9.02 -3.85 2.02
C ASP A 51 8.50 -4.79 0.92
N ARG A 52 9.44 -5.49 0.25
CA ARG A 52 9.12 -6.41 -0.84
C ARG A 52 8.20 -7.55 -0.40
N ASP A 53 8.48 -8.21 0.73
CA ASP A 53 7.71 -9.40 1.15
C ASP A 53 6.26 -9.05 1.47
N ILE A 54 6.05 -7.86 2.03
CA ILE A 54 4.72 -7.35 2.36
C ILE A 54 3.99 -6.91 1.09
N VAL A 55 4.65 -6.19 0.18
CA VAL A 55 4.05 -5.80 -1.11
C VAL A 55 3.69 -7.02 -1.95
N ASP A 56 4.52 -8.06 -1.97
CA ASP A 56 4.20 -9.33 -2.64
C ASP A 56 3.00 -10.04 -2.00
N SER A 57 2.81 -9.88 -0.69
CA SER A 57 1.64 -10.41 0.02
C SER A 57 0.35 -9.66 -0.35
N VAL A 58 0.45 -8.35 -0.60
CA VAL A 58 -0.64 -7.54 -1.14
C VAL A 58 -0.92 -7.92 -2.60
N ASP A 59 0.10 -8.16 -3.44
CA ASP A 59 -0.07 -8.53 -4.86
C ASP A 59 -0.88 -9.83 -5.01
N ARG A 60 -0.60 -10.83 -4.16
CA ARG A 60 -1.37 -12.08 -4.12
C ARG A 60 -2.85 -11.90 -3.78
N GLN A 61 -3.22 -10.82 -3.10
CA GLN A 61 -4.57 -10.55 -2.60
C GLN A 61 -5.10 -9.20 -3.09
N LEU A 62 -4.54 -8.69 -4.19
CA LEU A 62 -4.67 -7.29 -4.60
C LEU A 62 -6.13 -6.83 -4.69
N GLN A 63 -6.98 -7.66 -5.31
CA GLN A 63 -8.40 -7.37 -5.46
C GLN A 63 -9.12 -7.27 -4.11
N ALA A 64 -8.89 -8.22 -3.21
CA ALA A 64 -9.51 -8.23 -1.88
C ALA A 64 -9.03 -7.05 -1.03
N CYS A 65 -7.74 -6.72 -1.08
CA CYS A 65 -7.18 -5.55 -0.39
C CYS A 65 -7.79 -4.25 -0.92
N TRP A 66 -7.96 -4.13 -2.24
CA TRP A 66 -8.56 -2.96 -2.87
C TRP A 66 -10.02 -2.79 -2.48
N GLU A 67 -10.81 -3.87 -2.51
CA GLU A 67 -12.22 -3.86 -2.11
C GLU A 67 -12.39 -3.42 -0.65
N VAL A 68 -11.56 -3.91 0.26
CA VAL A 68 -11.57 -3.49 1.67
C VAL A 68 -11.21 -2.01 1.79
N ALA A 69 -10.16 -1.55 1.11
CA ALA A 69 -9.69 -0.18 1.16
C ALA A 69 -10.73 0.85 0.67
N ILE A 70 -11.50 0.51 -0.37
CA ILE A 70 -12.57 1.37 -0.88
C ILE A 70 -13.86 1.27 -0.04
N SER A 71 -14.17 0.08 0.49
CA SER A 71 -15.38 -0.11 1.33
C SER A 71 -15.30 0.66 2.64
N ALA A 72 -14.10 0.80 3.21
CA ALA A 72 -13.85 1.57 4.44
C ALA A 72 -14.16 3.07 4.31
N GLN A 73 -14.32 3.61 3.10
CA GLN A 73 -14.65 5.02 2.86
C GLN A 73 -16.16 5.29 2.80
N GLN A 74 -16.99 4.24 2.81
CA GLN A 74 -18.44 4.32 2.69
C GLN A 74 -19.17 4.15 4.04
N ALA A 75 -18.44 4.04 5.16
CA ALA A 75 -18.97 3.90 6.52
C ALA A 75 -19.05 5.23 7.26
#